data_AF-A0A8T5M6H8-F1
#
_entry.id   AF-A0A8T5M6H8-F1
#
_cell.length_a   1.000
_cell.length_b   1.000
_cell.length_c   1.000
_cell.angle_alpha   90.00
_cell.angle_beta   90.00
_cell.angle_gamma   90.00
#
_symmetry.space_group_name_H-M   'P 1'
#
loop_
_entity.id
_entity.type
_entity.pdbx_description
1 polymer ?
#
loop_
_entity_poly.entity_id
_entity_poly.type
_entity_poly.pdbx_seq_one_letter_code
_entity_poly.pdbx_strand_id
1 'polypeptide(L)'
;MQTIEETTEHTTEQIVEQPAKQKKRVIIANLIDFSESFTDKNGSFYCGTTDEQKEHTADVVELADLVINATDLHPVTAPEFTVNGGLYPVHNSVHPEQYGPDFIFARTQTGEDLLLEDKTLSPRLTRIIRDSIQDRKSGMIVPRGVYFQGEGQSQFCAPTDIEETFDEKIISDKEFIEDDYGYIIAPKQYFDATRLDSDRALPDESIPGVPDQNYDVFSLLNEKFPSDEYEVILVNTGVVEGICRLHTSTGVRQMFPEARVINISDATTPLYGIGLGYETESESRDACEKVCKDIGIEYMTTQEFLDEFKE
;
A
#
# COMPACT_ATOMS: atom_id res chain seq x y z
N MET A 1 76.18 -13.60 -25.67
CA MET A 1 74.77 -13.24 -25.88
C MET A 1 74.01 -14.54 -26.07
N GLN A 2 73.35 -15.01 -25.01
CA GLN A 2 72.41 -16.12 -25.05
C GLN A 2 71.00 -15.51 -25.00
N THR A 3 70.21 -15.77 -26.02
CA THR A 3 68.78 -15.46 -26.08
C THR A 3 68.05 -16.55 -25.31
N ILE A 4 67.32 -16.16 -24.28
CA ILE A 4 66.37 -17.02 -23.55
C ILE A 4 65.00 -16.74 -24.18
N GLU A 5 64.39 -17.75 -24.79
CA GLU A 5 62.99 -17.70 -25.22
C GLU A 5 62.11 -18.10 -24.03
N GLU A 6 61.40 -17.13 -23.45
CA GLU A 6 60.31 -17.38 -22.50
C GLU A 6 59.04 -17.71 -23.29
N THR A 7 58.61 -18.96 -23.24
CA THR A 7 57.27 -19.39 -23.65
C THR A 7 56.30 -19.17 -22.48
N THR A 8 55.44 -18.16 -22.59
CA THR A 8 54.28 -17.96 -21.72
C THR A 8 53.12 -18.85 -22.19
N GLU A 9 52.81 -19.88 -21.42
CA GLU A 9 51.55 -20.62 -21.54
C GLU A 9 50.40 -19.76 -20.99
N HIS A 10 49.50 -19.33 -21.87
CA HIS A 10 48.21 -18.78 -21.47
C HIS A 10 47.24 -19.94 -21.21
N THR A 11 47.07 -20.30 -19.94
CA THR A 11 45.95 -21.12 -19.48
C THR A 11 44.67 -20.28 -19.54
N THR A 12 43.85 -20.52 -20.56
CA THR A 12 42.48 -20.00 -20.63
C THR A 12 41.63 -20.79 -19.63
N GLU A 13 41.43 -20.23 -18.43
CA GLU A 13 40.42 -20.75 -17.50
C GLU A 13 39.05 -20.60 -18.17
N GLN A 14 38.45 -21.73 -18.54
CA GLN A 14 37.04 -21.78 -18.91
C GLN A 14 36.23 -21.46 -17.67
N ILE A 15 35.68 -20.25 -17.60
CA ILE A 15 34.63 -19.90 -16.64
C ILE A 15 33.44 -20.79 -16.99
N VAL A 16 33.26 -21.85 -16.21
CA VAL A 16 32.05 -22.66 -16.25
C VAL A 16 30.95 -21.80 -15.62
N GLU A 17 30.15 -21.14 -16.44
CA GLU A 17 28.90 -20.52 -16.00
C GLU A 17 28.05 -21.60 -15.34
N GLN A 18 27.93 -21.54 -14.02
CA GLN A 18 26.96 -22.37 -13.31
C GLN A 18 25.57 -21.94 -13.77
N PRO A 19 24.66 -22.88 -14.08
CA PRO A 19 23.31 -22.53 -14.47
C PRO A 19 22.66 -21.71 -13.35
N ALA A 20 22.08 -20.57 -13.71
CA ALA A 20 21.40 -19.69 -12.77
C ALA A 20 20.37 -20.50 -11.97
N LYS A 21 20.46 -20.45 -10.64
CA LYS A 21 19.49 -21.07 -9.74
C LYS A 21 18.10 -20.53 -10.10
N GLN A 22 17.15 -21.42 -10.40
CA GLN A 22 15.77 -21.01 -10.68
C GLN A 22 15.21 -20.35 -9.42
N LYS A 23 14.82 -19.06 -9.54
CA LYS A 23 14.21 -18.30 -8.44
C LYS A 23 12.81 -18.83 -8.14
N LYS A 24 12.40 -18.76 -6.88
CA LYS A 24 11.02 -19.04 -6.46
C LYS A 24 10.15 -17.84 -6.80
N ARG A 25 9.01 -18.05 -7.42
CA ARG A 25 8.05 -16.96 -7.64
C ARG A 25 7.31 -16.64 -6.35
N VAL A 26 7.04 -15.36 -6.10
CA VAL A 26 6.12 -14.88 -5.06
C VAL A 26 5.28 -13.73 -5.61
N ILE A 27 3.97 -13.82 -5.46
CA ILE A 27 2.99 -12.80 -5.84
C ILE A 27 2.52 -12.07 -4.58
N ILE A 28 2.72 -10.76 -4.55
CA ILE A 28 2.32 -9.89 -3.45
C ILE A 28 1.25 -8.93 -3.97
N ALA A 29 0.03 -9.04 -3.45
CA ALA A 29 -1.06 -8.12 -3.78
C ALA A 29 -1.11 -6.97 -2.77
N ASN A 30 -0.92 -5.75 -3.25
CA ASN A 30 -1.01 -4.52 -2.48
C ASN A 30 -2.39 -3.88 -2.70
N LEU A 31 -3.21 -3.90 -1.66
CA LEU A 31 -4.52 -3.26 -1.60
C LEU A 31 -4.33 -1.86 -1.03
N ILE A 32 -4.39 -0.83 -1.88
CA ILE A 32 -4.07 0.55 -1.48
C ILE A 32 -5.35 1.31 -1.16
N ASP A 33 -5.51 1.71 0.10
CA ASP A 33 -6.66 2.43 0.68
C ASP A 33 -8.03 1.81 0.34
N PHE A 34 -8.10 0.48 0.30
CA PHE A 34 -9.40 -0.21 0.30
C PHE A 34 -9.99 -0.19 1.70
N SER A 35 -11.19 0.38 1.82
CA SER A 35 -11.92 0.36 3.08
C SER A 35 -13.43 0.44 2.89
N GLU A 36 -14.18 0.16 3.95
CA GLU A 36 -15.62 0.42 4.03
C GLU A 36 -15.85 1.93 4.19
N SER A 37 -16.29 2.59 3.11
CA SER A 37 -16.70 3.99 3.12
C SER A 37 -18.05 4.19 2.42
N PHE A 38 -18.66 5.37 2.59
CA PHE A 38 -19.89 5.72 1.87
C PHE A 38 -19.55 6.17 0.45
N THR A 39 -20.42 5.82 -0.50
CA THR A 39 -20.47 6.44 -1.82
C THR A 39 -21.69 7.35 -1.84
N ASP A 40 -21.53 8.63 -2.18
CA ASP A 40 -22.68 9.48 -2.48
C ASP A 40 -23.16 9.25 -3.93
N LYS A 41 -24.35 9.75 -4.25
CA LYS A 41 -24.97 9.60 -5.58
C LYS A 41 -24.20 10.31 -6.71
N ASN A 42 -23.17 11.08 -6.37
CA ASN A 42 -22.30 11.84 -7.28
C ASN A 42 -20.84 11.34 -7.24
N GLY A 43 -20.55 10.21 -6.58
CA GLY A 43 -19.21 9.65 -6.46
C GLY A 43 -18.21 10.52 -5.67
N SER A 44 -18.68 11.49 -4.88
CA SER A 44 -17.79 12.40 -4.16
C SER A 44 -17.43 11.86 -2.77
N PHE A 45 -16.12 11.57 -2.65
CA PHE A 45 -15.29 11.26 -1.47
C PHE A 45 -14.94 9.79 -1.20
N TYR A 46 -13.74 9.61 -0.64
CA TYR A 46 -12.88 8.42 -0.54
C TYR A 46 -13.63 7.08 -0.29
N CYS A 47 -14.14 6.46 -1.33
CA CYS A 47 -13.46 5.33 -1.98
C CYS A 47 -14.15 5.04 -3.32
N GLY A 48 -15.39 5.50 -3.55
CA GLY A 48 -16.03 5.54 -4.88
C GLY A 48 -16.08 4.20 -5.60
N THR A 49 -15.68 3.10 -4.94
CA THR A 49 -15.37 1.85 -5.60
C THR A 49 -16.66 1.17 -5.98
N THR A 50 -16.74 0.77 -7.25
CA THR A 50 -17.82 -0.06 -7.73
C THR A 50 -17.70 -1.46 -7.13
N ASP A 51 -18.80 -2.21 -7.10
CA ASP A 51 -18.74 -3.60 -6.67
C ASP A 51 -17.86 -4.45 -7.60
N GLU A 52 -17.87 -4.15 -8.90
CA GLU A 52 -16.98 -4.75 -9.91
C GLU A 52 -15.49 -4.55 -9.58
N GLN A 53 -15.07 -3.35 -9.16
CA GLN A 53 -13.68 -3.11 -8.75
C GLN A 53 -13.30 -3.91 -7.49
N LYS A 54 -14.25 -4.14 -6.58
CA LYS A 54 -14.03 -4.97 -5.37
C LYS A 54 -13.94 -6.44 -5.72
N GLU A 55 -14.77 -6.92 -6.65
CA GLU A 55 -14.73 -8.28 -7.19
C GLU A 55 -13.40 -8.55 -7.90
N HIS A 56 -12.99 -7.66 -8.80
CA HIS A 56 -11.68 -7.72 -9.46
C HIS A 56 -10.51 -7.74 -8.47
N THR A 57 -10.60 -6.94 -7.42
CA THR A 57 -9.58 -6.94 -6.35
C THR A 57 -9.54 -8.28 -5.61
N ALA A 58 -10.70 -8.86 -5.31
CA ALA A 58 -10.77 -10.17 -4.66
C ALA A 58 -10.17 -11.28 -5.55
N ASP A 59 -10.43 -11.26 -6.87
CA ASP A 59 -9.85 -12.21 -7.81
C ASP A 59 -8.30 -12.15 -7.83
N VAL A 60 -7.73 -10.94 -7.77
CA VAL A 60 -6.27 -10.75 -7.68
C VAL A 60 -5.73 -11.30 -6.35
N VAL A 61 -6.45 -11.04 -5.26
CA VAL A 61 -6.09 -11.49 -3.91
C VAL A 61 -6.06 -13.02 -3.82
N GLU A 62 -6.98 -13.73 -4.46
CA GLU A 62 -7.03 -15.19 -4.44
C GLU A 62 -5.76 -15.85 -4.99
N LEU A 63 -5.06 -15.21 -5.94
CA LEU A 63 -3.79 -15.72 -6.51
C LEU A 63 -2.54 -15.28 -5.74
N ALA A 64 -2.67 -14.34 -4.80
CA ALA A 64 -1.52 -13.79 -4.09
C ALA A 64 -1.01 -14.71 -2.98
N ASP A 65 0.31 -14.85 -2.87
CA ASP A 65 0.99 -15.54 -1.76
C ASP A 65 0.93 -14.69 -0.48
N LEU A 66 1.04 -13.37 -0.63
CA LEU A 66 0.92 -12.38 0.44
C LEU A 66 0.01 -11.24 0.00
N VAL A 67 -0.89 -10.83 0.88
CA VAL A 67 -1.76 -9.66 0.68
C VAL A 67 -1.34 -8.58 1.68
N ILE A 68 -1.10 -7.37 1.20
CA ILE A 68 -0.79 -6.19 2.00
C ILE A 68 -1.94 -5.20 1.86
N ASN A 69 -2.65 -4.90 2.94
CA ASN A 69 -3.62 -3.80 2.99
C ASN A 69 -2.93 -2.53 3.49
N ALA A 70 -2.49 -1.71 2.54
CA ALA A 70 -1.84 -0.43 2.80
C ALA A 70 -2.91 0.66 2.94
N THR A 71 -3.21 1.06 4.17
CA THR A 71 -4.39 1.89 4.49
C THR A 71 -4.03 3.07 5.37
N ASP A 72 -4.57 4.24 5.05
CA ASP A 72 -4.39 5.46 5.84
C ASP A 72 -4.89 5.29 7.28
N LEU A 73 -4.10 5.77 8.24
CA LEU A 73 -4.49 5.89 9.63
C LEU A 73 -3.96 7.19 10.23
N HIS A 74 -4.85 8.05 10.71
CA HIS A 74 -4.46 9.38 11.17
C HIS A 74 -5.22 9.83 12.43
N PRO A 75 -4.62 10.73 13.25
CA PRO A 75 -5.37 11.46 14.26
C PRO A 75 -6.32 12.47 13.65
N VAL A 76 -7.39 12.77 14.38
CA VAL A 76 -8.34 13.84 14.05
C VAL A 76 -7.71 15.19 13.74
N THR A 77 -6.60 15.45 14.40
CA THR A 77 -5.88 16.72 14.35
C THR A 77 -4.81 16.74 13.26
N ALA A 78 -4.70 15.69 12.42
CA ALA A 78 -3.68 15.62 11.38
C ALA A 78 -3.78 16.84 10.41
N PRO A 79 -2.66 17.56 10.16
CA PRO A 79 -2.69 18.76 9.33
C PRO A 79 -3.20 18.53 7.90
N GLU A 80 -2.97 17.34 7.34
CA GLU A 80 -3.47 16.93 6.02
C GLU A 80 -4.99 17.06 5.86
N PHE A 81 -5.74 16.92 6.97
CA PHE A 81 -7.20 17.06 6.97
C PHE A 81 -7.67 18.50 6.78
N THR A 82 -6.86 19.50 7.16
CA THR A 82 -7.16 20.91 6.89
C THR A 82 -6.87 21.33 5.45
N VAL A 83 -6.00 20.60 4.74
CA VAL A 83 -5.54 20.94 3.38
C VAL A 83 -6.48 20.36 2.31
N ASN A 84 -7.20 19.26 2.59
CA ASN A 84 -8.16 18.61 1.69
C ASN A 84 -9.50 19.37 1.52
N GLY A 85 -9.49 20.70 1.64
CA GLY A 85 -10.68 21.54 1.43
C GLY A 85 -11.72 21.51 2.56
N GLY A 86 -11.35 21.04 3.75
CA GLY A 86 -12.26 20.92 4.90
C GLY A 86 -13.16 19.67 4.84
N LEU A 87 -12.81 18.69 3.99
CA LEU A 87 -13.43 17.36 3.96
C LEU A 87 -12.60 16.42 4.83
N TYR A 88 -13.26 15.78 5.78
CA TYR A 88 -12.59 14.98 6.80
C TYR A 88 -12.79 13.48 6.50
N PRO A 89 -11.75 12.72 6.11
CA PRO A 89 -11.84 11.28 5.90
C PRO A 89 -11.81 10.55 7.25
N VAL A 90 -12.93 10.59 7.98
CA VAL A 90 -13.07 9.87 9.26
C VAL A 90 -12.88 8.36 9.10
N HIS A 91 -13.05 7.79 7.89
CA HIS A 91 -12.80 6.37 7.67
C HIS A 91 -11.34 5.96 7.94
N ASN A 92 -10.41 6.91 7.99
CA ASN A 92 -9.00 6.67 8.34
C ASN A 92 -8.67 7.08 9.78
N SER A 93 -9.68 7.37 10.61
CA SER A 93 -9.48 7.75 12.00
C SER A 93 -9.48 6.53 12.91
N VAL A 94 -8.59 6.54 13.91
CA VAL A 94 -8.76 5.74 15.12
C VAL A 94 -10.07 6.20 15.81
N HIS A 95 -10.89 5.25 16.27
CA HIS A 95 -12.17 5.49 16.96
C HIS A 95 -13.29 6.22 16.17
N PRO A 96 -13.73 5.72 15.01
CA PRO A 96 -14.82 6.33 14.24
C PRO A 96 -16.18 6.38 14.97
N GLU A 97 -16.37 5.57 16.00
CA GLU A 97 -17.57 5.56 16.84
C GLU A 97 -17.68 6.79 17.78
N GLN A 98 -16.59 7.51 18.02
CA GLN A 98 -16.60 8.71 18.86
C GLN A 98 -17.27 9.90 18.16
N TYR A 99 -17.54 9.79 16.86
CA TYR A 99 -18.20 10.82 16.07
C TYR A 99 -19.73 10.71 16.19
N GLY A 100 -20.31 11.63 16.97
CA GLY A 100 -21.76 11.76 17.09
C GLY A 100 -22.48 11.95 15.74
N PRO A 101 -23.81 11.75 15.68
CA PRO A 101 -24.59 11.87 14.44
C PRO A 101 -24.43 13.23 13.75
N ASP A 102 -24.13 14.28 14.52
CA ASP A 102 -23.97 15.67 14.05
C ASP A 102 -22.56 16.02 13.53
N PHE A 103 -21.62 15.06 13.50
CA PHE A 103 -20.32 15.29 12.86
C PHE A 103 -20.52 15.47 11.35
N ILE A 104 -20.02 16.58 10.79
CA ILE A 104 -20.18 16.95 9.38
C ILE A 104 -18.96 16.45 8.60
N PHE A 105 -19.16 15.53 7.65
CA PHE A 105 -18.07 14.83 6.95
C PHE A 105 -17.73 15.44 5.59
N ALA A 106 -18.67 16.19 5.01
CA ALA A 106 -18.42 16.86 3.76
C ALA A 106 -19.16 18.20 3.67
N ARG A 107 -18.44 19.20 3.18
CA ARG A 107 -19.01 20.44 2.67
C ARG A 107 -19.02 20.30 1.15
N THR A 108 -20.19 20.36 0.53
CA THR A 108 -20.29 20.31 -0.94
C THR A 108 -19.49 21.46 -1.57
N GLN A 109 -19.22 21.39 -2.88
CA GLN A 109 -18.63 22.53 -3.61
C GLN A 109 -19.47 23.83 -3.48
N THR A 110 -20.75 23.71 -3.11
CA THR A 110 -21.68 24.82 -2.86
C THR A 110 -21.74 25.27 -1.40
N GLY A 111 -20.98 24.65 -0.49
CA GLY A 111 -20.91 25.03 0.91
C GLY A 111 -21.93 24.35 1.83
N GLU A 112 -22.67 23.36 1.33
CA GLU A 112 -23.72 22.66 2.08
C GLU A 112 -23.13 21.52 2.90
N ASP A 113 -23.59 21.37 4.14
CA ASP A 113 -23.17 20.31 5.04
C ASP A 113 -23.89 19.01 4.67
N LEU A 114 -23.13 17.95 4.39
CA LEU A 114 -23.65 16.60 4.17
C LEU A 114 -23.71 15.86 5.51
N LEU A 115 -24.94 15.64 5.98
CA LEU A 115 -25.25 14.76 7.12
C LEU A 115 -25.44 13.33 6.58
N LEU A 116 -24.64 12.39 7.08
CA LEU A 116 -24.71 10.98 6.70
C LEU A 116 -25.56 10.23 7.72
N GLU A 117 -26.78 9.87 7.32
CA GLU A 117 -27.75 9.19 8.20
C GLU A 117 -27.38 7.70 8.44
N ASP A 118 -26.62 7.07 7.53
CA ASP A 118 -26.16 5.67 7.61
C ASP A 118 -24.63 5.60 7.47
N LYS A 119 -23.90 5.68 8.59
CA LYS A 119 -22.42 5.67 8.60
C LYS A 119 -21.89 4.23 8.64
N THR A 120 -21.32 3.76 7.53
CA THR A 120 -20.31 2.68 7.52
C THR A 120 -19.00 3.30 7.08
N LEU A 121 -18.29 3.90 8.04
CA LEU A 121 -16.95 4.46 7.86
C LEU A 121 -16.01 3.64 8.69
N SER A 122 -15.11 2.92 8.03
CA SER A 122 -14.13 2.09 8.70
C SER A 122 -12.89 1.93 7.84
N PRO A 123 -11.69 1.86 8.43
CA PRO A 123 -10.48 1.47 7.70
C PRO A 123 -10.47 -0.03 7.39
N ARG A 124 -11.48 -0.78 7.88
CA ARG A 124 -11.70 -2.19 7.57
C ARG A 124 -12.01 -2.39 6.10
N LEU A 125 -11.52 -3.50 5.55
CA LEU A 125 -11.81 -3.90 4.18
C LEU A 125 -13.31 -4.12 3.95
N THR A 126 -13.74 -3.86 2.72
CA THR A 126 -15.08 -4.25 2.28
C THR A 126 -15.30 -5.75 2.45
N ARG A 127 -16.54 -6.15 2.74
CA ARG A 127 -16.89 -7.57 2.94
C ARG A 127 -16.34 -8.49 1.84
N ILE A 128 -16.48 -8.12 0.56
CA ILE A 128 -16.04 -8.96 -0.57
C ILE A 128 -14.55 -9.27 -0.46
N ILE A 129 -13.72 -8.23 -0.24
CA ILE A 129 -12.28 -8.39 -0.12
C ILE A 129 -11.92 -9.12 1.17
N ARG A 130 -12.58 -8.80 2.30
CA ARG A 130 -12.37 -9.51 3.57
C ARG A 130 -12.65 -11.00 3.45
N ASP A 131 -13.74 -11.38 2.77
CA ASP A 131 -14.13 -12.77 2.60
C ASP A 131 -13.06 -13.55 1.78
N SER A 132 -12.31 -12.88 0.88
CA SER A 132 -11.20 -13.48 0.11
C SER A 132 -9.90 -13.72 0.91
N ILE A 133 -9.76 -13.11 2.10
CA ILE A 133 -8.56 -13.25 2.95
C ILE A 133 -8.82 -13.95 4.28
N GLN A 134 -10.07 -14.28 4.60
CA GLN A 134 -10.50 -14.70 5.95
C GLN A 134 -9.76 -15.92 6.51
N ASP A 135 -9.26 -16.81 5.65
CA ASP A 135 -8.56 -18.04 6.03
C ASP A 135 -7.02 -17.87 6.10
N ARG A 136 -6.51 -16.68 5.82
CA ARG A 136 -5.07 -16.38 5.81
C ARG A 136 -4.59 -16.03 7.22
N LYS A 137 -3.38 -16.49 7.60
CA LYS A 137 -2.71 -16.00 8.80
C LYS A 137 -2.47 -14.50 8.65
N SER A 138 -2.96 -13.73 9.60
CA SER A 138 -3.01 -12.28 9.55
C SER A 138 -2.23 -11.62 10.69
N GLY A 139 -1.75 -10.41 10.45
CA GLY A 139 -1.06 -9.57 11.42
C GLY A 139 -0.89 -8.15 10.91
N MET A 140 -0.31 -7.28 11.73
CA MET A 140 -0.17 -5.86 11.39
C MET A 140 1.25 -5.35 11.66
N ILE A 141 1.82 -4.65 10.69
CA ILE A 141 3.10 -3.94 10.81
C ILE A 141 2.79 -2.44 10.80
N VAL A 142 3.07 -1.77 11.91
CA VAL A 142 2.77 -0.34 12.09
C VAL A 142 4.08 0.45 12.14
N PRO A 143 4.35 1.32 11.17
CA PRO A 143 5.52 2.21 11.23
C PRO A 143 5.49 3.09 12.48
N ARG A 144 6.64 3.32 13.08
CA ARG A 144 6.79 4.22 14.24
C ARG A 144 6.18 5.59 13.97
N GLY A 145 6.38 6.14 12.77
CA GLY A 145 5.86 7.44 12.35
C GLY A 145 4.34 7.57 12.46
N VAL A 146 3.61 6.46 12.25
CA VAL A 146 2.15 6.45 12.36
C VAL A 146 1.74 6.93 13.75
N TYR A 147 2.37 6.50 14.84
CA TYR A 147 2.00 6.89 16.19
C TYR A 147 2.18 8.38 16.53
N PHE A 148 2.94 9.14 15.74
CA PHE A 148 3.40 10.50 16.08
C PHE A 148 3.01 11.58 15.05
N GLN A 149 1.91 11.38 14.34
CA GLN A 149 1.42 12.27 13.28
C GLN A 149 0.87 13.64 13.76
N GLY A 150 0.75 13.85 15.06
CA GLY A 150 0.21 15.09 15.65
C GLY A 150 1.24 16.22 15.78
N GLU A 151 0.75 17.42 16.12
CA GLU A 151 1.64 18.53 16.46
C GLU A 151 2.46 18.22 17.73
N GLY A 152 3.78 18.48 17.67
CA GLY A 152 4.65 18.40 18.86
C GLY A 152 5.20 17.02 19.20
N GLN A 153 5.20 16.07 18.25
CA GLN A 153 5.74 14.71 18.42
C GLN A 153 5.11 13.91 19.58
N SER A 154 3.93 14.31 20.05
CA SER A 154 3.18 13.53 21.03
C SER A 154 2.54 12.33 20.35
N GLN A 155 2.60 11.18 21.02
CA GLN A 155 1.87 9.99 20.61
C GLN A 155 0.37 10.28 20.57
N PHE A 156 -0.28 10.00 19.44
CA PHE A 156 -1.71 10.27 19.28
C PHE A 156 -2.60 9.07 19.66
N CYS A 157 -2.08 7.84 19.55
CA CYS A 157 -2.78 6.60 19.88
C CYS A 157 -1.83 5.58 20.52
N ALA A 158 -2.35 4.73 21.41
CA ALA A 158 -1.64 3.56 21.92
C ALA A 158 -1.67 2.40 20.90
N PRO A 159 -0.73 1.45 20.97
CA PRO A 159 -0.79 0.23 20.14
C PRO A 159 -2.13 -0.49 20.21
N THR A 160 -2.74 -0.57 21.39
CA THR A 160 -4.05 -1.21 21.60
C THR A 160 -5.17 -0.53 20.83
N ASP A 161 -5.13 0.79 20.66
CA ASP A 161 -6.18 1.52 19.94
C ASP A 161 -6.15 1.17 18.44
N ILE A 162 -4.95 0.91 17.90
CA ILE A 162 -4.77 0.48 16.51
C ILE A 162 -5.24 -0.97 16.35
N GLU A 163 -4.87 -1.87 17.27
CA GLU A 163 -5.32 -3.26 17.26
C GLU A 163 -6.85 -3.37 17.31
N GLU A 164 -7.51 -2.57 18.17
CA GLU A 164 -8.97 -2.51 18.25
C GLU A 164 -9.62 -1.96 16.96
N THR A 165 -8.98 -0.97 16.33
CA THR A 165 -9.48 -0.35 15.09
C THR A 165 -9.54 -1.37 13.95
N PHE A 166 -8.46 -2.14 13.78
CA PHE A 166 -8.33 -3.11 12.70
C PHE A 166 -8.83 -4.51 13.06
N ASP A 167 -9.11 -4.78 14.33
CA ASP A 167 -9.42 -6.12 14.86
C ASP A 167 -8.32 -7.13 14.53
N GLU A 168 -7.05 -6.70 14.66
CA GLU A 168 -5.88 -7.48 14.29
C GLU A 168 -4.68 -7.15 15.20
N LYS A 169 -3.82 -8.14 15.45
CA LYS A 169 -2.67 -7.99 16.33
C LYS A 169 -1.47 -7.33 15.63
N ILE A 170 -0.79 -6.42 16.33
CA ILE A 170 0.53 -5.92 15.92
C ILE A 170 1.56 -7.03 16.11
N ILE A 171 2.37 -7.26 15.08
CA ILE A 171 3.43 -8.27 15.07
C ILE A 171 4.80 -7.60 14.97
N SER A 172 5.84 -8.26 15.48
CA SER A 172 7.22 -7.80 15.29
C SER A 172 7.72 -8.02 13.87
N ASP A 173 8.74 -7.26 13.48
CA ASP A 173 9.56 -7.50 12.28
C ASP A 173 10.03 -8.95 12.20
N LYS A 174 10.55 -9.49 13.31
CA LYS A 174 11.00 -10.87 13.39
C LYS A 174 9.88 -11.88 13.16
N GLU A 175 8.71 -11.69 13.79
CA GLU A 175 7.53 -12.52 13.54
C GLU A 175 7.15 -12.47 12.06
N PHE A 176 7.14 -11.29 11.44
CA PHE A 176 6.84 -11.15 10.02
C PHE A 176 7.86 -11.87 9.11
N ILE A 177 9.16 -11.77 9.39
CA ILE A 177 10.20 -12.43 8.59
C ILE A 177 10.14 -13.96 8.74
N GLU A 178 10.06 -14.48 9.96
CA GLU A 178 10.21 -15.90 10.27
C GLU A 178 8.95 -16.74 9.98
N ASP A 179 7.75 -16.14 10.06
CA ASP A 179 6.50 -16.87 9.91
C ASP A 179 5.82 -16.66 8.55
N ASP A 180 4.93 -17.59 8.19
CA ASP A 180 4.14 -17.56 6.96
C ASP A 180 2.82 -16.77 7.14
N TYR A 181 2.92 -15.44 7.24
CA TYR A 181 1.76 -14.55 7.16
C TYR A 181 1.26 -14.46 5.71
N GLY A 182 -0.04 -14.66 5.50
CA GLY A 182 -0.68 -14.54 4.19
C GLY A 182 -1.42 -13.22 3.99
N TYR A 183 -1.65 -12.47 5.08
CA TYR A 183 -2.28 -11.15 5.06
C TYR A 183 -1.61 -10.21 6.07
N ILE A 184 -1.26 -9.00 5.66
CA ILE A 184 -0.69 -7.97 6.51
C ILE A 184 -1.47 -6.68 6.36
N ILE A 185 -1.91 -6.10 7.47
CA ILE A 185 -2.37 -4.72 7.52
C ILE A 185 -1.15 -3.83 7.70
N ALA A 186 -1.04 -2.80 6.86
CA ALA A 186 0.07 -1.85 6.85
C ALA A 186 -0.48 -0.42 6.95
N PRO A 187 -0.77 0.07 8.16
CA PRO A 187 -1.21 1.45 8.34
C PRO A 187 -0.14 2.43 7.83
N LYS A 188 -0.56 3.49 7.14
CA LYS A 188 0.32 4.53 6.58
C LYS A 188 -0.12 5.93 6.99
N GLN A 189 0.84 6.84 6.98
CA GLN A 189 0.67 8.28 7.25
C GLN A 189 0.68 9.11 5.96
N TYR A 190 1.24 8.56 4.89
CA TYR A 190 1.41 9.28 3.64
C TYR A 190 0.61 8.59 2.54
N PHE A 191 0.26 9.35 1.50
CA PHE A 191 -0.29 8.76 0.27
C PHE A 191 0.61 7.67 -0.34
N ASP A 192 1.92 7.75 -0.09
CA ASP A 192 2.90 6.73 -0.44
C ASP A 192 3.08 5.74 0.72
N ALA A 193 2.61 4.50 0.56
CA ALA A 193 2.71 3.47 1.59
C ALA A 193 4.16 2.99 1.84
N THR A 194 5.09 3.32 0.96
CA THR A 194 6.52 2.98 1.09
C THR A 194 7.35 4.06 1.78
N ARG A 195 6.70 5.17 2.12
CA ARG A 195 7.38 6.35 2.65
C ARG A 195 7.34 6.38 4.16
N LEU A 196 8.52 6.61 4.73
CA LEU A 196 8.72 6.74 6.16
C LEU A 196 9.21 8.14 6.53
N ASP A 197 8.80 8.60 7.71
CA ASP A 197 9.47 9.70 8.39
C ASP A 197 10.90 9.34 8.76
N SER A 198 11.78 10.34 8.73
CA SER A 198 13.14 10.15 9.25
C SER A 198 13.08 9.86 10.74
N ASP A 199 13.79 8.83 11.21
CA ASP A 199 13.89 8.50 12.65
C ASP A 199 14.31 9.72 13.49
N ARG A 200 15.12 10.63 12.94
CA ARG A 200 15.56 11.86 13.61
C ARG A 200 14.43 12.84 13.92
N ALA A 201 13.29 12.70 13.24
CA ALA A 201 12.10 13.50 13.43
C ALA A 201 11.09 12.83 14.39
N LEU A 202 11.41 11.65 14.93
CA LEU A 202 10.58 10.93 15.88
C LEU A 202 11.19 10.99 17.28
N PRO A 203 10.40 10.83 18.35
CA PRO A 203 10.93 10.76 19.71
C PRO A 203 11.93 9.62 19.87
N ASP A 204 13.06 9.88 20.52
CA ASP A 204 14.09 8.88 20.84
C ASP A 204 13.67 7.91 21.99
N GLU A 205 12.55 8.19 22.67
CA GLU A 205 12.09 7.41 23.82
C GLU A 205 11.49 6.06 23.37
N SER A 206 11.97 4.96 23.97
CA SER A 206 11.37 3.65 23.76
C SER A 206 10.02 3.58 24.50
N ILE A 207 8.97 3.25 23.75
CA ILE A 207 7.60 3.16 24.25
C ILE A 207 7.14 1.71 24.11
N PRO A 208 6.64 1.08 25.18
CA PRO A 208 6.18 -0.31 25.13
C PRO A 208 5.15 -0.53 24.01
N GLY A 209 5.43 -1.50 23.13
CA GLY A 209 4.56 -1.87 22.01
C GLY A 209 4.68 -0.98 20.77
N VAL A 210 5.52 0.06 20.80
CA VAL A 210 5.87 0.87 19.61
C VAL A 210 7.26 0.45 19.15
N PRO A 211 7.49 0.18 17.85
CA PRO A 211 8.82 -0.22 17.37
C PRO A 211 9.84 0.91 17.59
N ASP A 212 11.05 0.55 18.01
CA ASP A 212 12.12 1.52 18.29
C ASP A 212 12.66 2.20 17.01
N GLN A 213 12.54 1.54 15.86
CA GLN A 213 12.91 2.06 14.54
C GLN A 213 11.67 2.30 13.69
N ASN A 214 11.73 3.27 12.79
CA ASN A 214 10.67 3.46 11.81
C ASN A 214 10.91 2.55 10.60
N TYR A 215 10.04 1.56 10.43
CA TYR A 215 10.02 0.66 9.28
C TYR A 215 8.59 0.38 8.84
N ASP A 216 8.40 0.14 7.56
CA ASP A 216 7.13 -0.33 6.98
C ASP A 216 7.27 -1.78 6.48
N VAL A 217 6.15 -2.39 6.11
CA VAL A 217 6.15 -3.76 5.56
C VAL A 217 7.02 -3.88 4.31
N PHE A 218 7.07 -2.85 3.45
CA PHE A 218 7.83 -2.88 2.19
C PHE A 218 9.33 -2.93 2.45
N SER A 219 9.82 -2.24 3.48
CA SER A 219 11.23 -2.29 3.90
C SER A 219 11.64 -3.70 4.37
N LEU A 220 10.70 -4.47 4.93
CA LEU A 220 10.91 -5.84 5.39
C LEU A 220 10.78 -6.89 4.27
N LEU A 221 10.07 -6.58 3.17
CA LEU A 221 9.89 -7.52 2.06
C LEU A 221 11.22 -7.91 1.39
N ASN A 222 12.20 -7.02 1.31
CA ASN A 222 13.52 -7.35 0.75
C ASN A 222 14.28 -8.38 1.60
N GLU A 223 14.06 -8.38 2.91
CA GLU A 223 14.62 -9.39 3.81
C GLU A 223 13.82 -10.70 3.73
N LYS A 224 12.48 -10.63 3.64
CA LYS A 224 11.62 -11.81 3.54
C LYS A 224 11.76 -12.54 2.19
N PHE A 225 11.91 -11.78 1.11
CA PHE A 225 11.95 -12.26 -0.27
C PHE A 225 13.16 -11.65 -1.01
N PRO A 226 14.38 -12.06 -0.68
CA PRO A 226 15.58 -11.50 -1.28
C PRO A 226 15.65 -11.83 -2.78
N SER A 227 16.07 -10.84 -3.59
CA SER A 227 15.94 -10.91 -5.05
C SER A 227 16.81 -11.98 -5.70
N ASP A 228 17.87 -12.45 -5.04
CA ASP A 228 18.70 -13.56 -5.53
C ASP A 228 18.01 -14.93 -5.42
N GLU A 229 17.02 -15.05 -4.54
CA GLU A 229 16.23 -16.28 -4.34
C GLU A 229 14.82 -16.20 -4.91
N TYR A 230 14.23 -15.00 -4.98
CA TYR A 230 12.83 -14.80 -5.34
C TYR A 230 12.64 -13.95 -6.61
N GLU A 231 11.71 -14.40 -7.46
CA GLU A 231 11.06 -13.58 -8.47
C GLU A 231 9.83 -12.95 -7.82
N VAL A 232 9.97 -11.70 -7.39
CA VAL A 232 8.90 -10.94 -6.74
C VAL A 232 8.02 -10.26 -7.78
N ILE A 233 6.72 -10.46 -7.68
CA ILE A 233 5.69 -9.81 -8.50
C ILE A 233 4.78 -9.03 -7.57
N LEU A 234 4.82 -7.70 -7.68
CA LEU A 234 4.06 -6.77 -6.85
C LEU A 234 2.87 -6.25 -7.65
N VAL A 235 1.66 -6.59 -7.22
CA VAL A 235 0.42 -6.30 -7.92
C VAL A 235 -0.37 -5.28 -7.12
N ASN A 236 -0.58 -4.09 -7.66
CA ASN A 236 -1.27 -3.01 -6.99
C ASN A 236 -2.70 -2.87 -7.50
N THR A 237 -3.65 -2.95 -6.58
CA THR A 237 -5.02 -2.47 -6.73
C THR A 237 -5.20 -1.27 -5.80
N GLY A 238 -6.29 -0.51 -5.94
CA GLY A 238 -6.62 0.47 -4.91
C GLY A 238 -7.04 1.84 -5.40
N VAL A 239 -7.26 2.71 -4.42
CA VAL A 239 -7.75 4.07 -4.61
C VAL A 239 -6.86 5.06 -3.85
N VAL A 240 -6.84 6.34 -4.18
CA VAL A 240 -7.30 6.87 -5.47
C VAL A 240 -6.15 6.82 -6.47
N GLU A 241 -6.43 6.47 -7.72
CA GLU A 241 -5.43 6.15 -8.75
C GLU A 241 -4.30 7.18 -8.85
N GLY A 242 -4.64 8.46 -8.94
CA GLY A 242 -3.69 9.56 -9.12
C GLY A 242 -3.05 10.10 -7.84
N ILE A 243 -3.37 9.51 -6.68
CA ILE A 243 -2.82 9.91 -5.39
C ILE A 243 -2.14 8.69 -4.78
N CYS A 244 -2.84 7.92 -3.95
CA CYS A 244 -2.21 6.90 -3.13
C CYS A 244 -1.67 5.74 -3.96
N ARG A 245 -2.43 5.31 -4.98
CA ARG A 245 -1.97 4.22 -5.85
C ARG A 245 -0.74 4.65 -6.64
N LEU A 246 -0.79 5.78 -7.35
CA LEU A 246 0.34 6.29 -8.13
C LEU A 246 1.61 6.46 -7.27
N HIS A 247 1.49 7.10 -6.11
CA HIS A 247 2.63 7.33 -5.23
C HIS A 247 3.21 6.03 -4.67
N THR A 248 2.35 5.14 -4.17
CA THR A 248 2.78 3.84 -3.65
C THR A 248 3.42 2.98 -4.75
N SER A 249 2.81 2.88 -5.94
CA SER A 249 3.38 2.12 -7.06
C SER A 249 4.75 2.66 -7.48
N THR A 250 4.93 3.99 -7.47
CA THR A 250 6.21 4.63 -7.76
C THR A 250 7.25 4.29 -6.70
N GLY A 251 6.89 4.37 -5.42
CA GLY A 251 7.76 4.01 -4.30
C GLY A 251 8.17 2.54 -4.32
N VAL A 252 7.20 1.64 -4.57
CA VAL A 252 7.45 0.21 -4.77
C VAL A 252 8.43 -0.02 -5.93
N ARG A 253 8.24 0.65 -7.08
CA ARG A 253 9.17 0.53 -8.21
C ARG A 253 10.59 0.97 -7.87
N GLN A 254 10.75 1.99 -7.02
CA GLN A 254 12.06 2.46 -6.56
C GLN A 254 12.72 1.47 -5.59
N MET A 255 11.94 0.89 -4.67
CA MET A 255 12.45 -0.08 -3.68
C MET A 255 12.77 -1.45 -4.28
N PHE A 256 12.04 -1.85 -5.33
CA PHE A 256 12.15 -3.17 -5.97
C PHE A 256 12.50 -3.04 -7.47
N PRO A 257 13.71 -2.57 -7.81
CA PRO A 257 14.11 -2.33 -9.20
C PRO A 257 14.15 -3.61 -10.07
N GLU A 258 14.30 -4.78 -9.46
CA GLU A 258 14.36 -6.08 -10.13
C GLU A 258 13.02 -6.84 -10.15
N ALA A 259 12.02 -6.38 -9.39
CA ALA A 259 10.69 -6.99 -9.37
C ALA A 259 9.84 -6.52 -10.55
N ARG A 260 8.82 -7.32 -10.90
CA ARG A 260 7.71 -6.85 -11.73
C ARG A 260 6.74 -6.10 -10.85
N VAL A 261 6.34 -4.90 -11.29
CA VAL A 261 5.35 -4.08 -10.61
C VAL A 261 4.19 -3.88 -11.58
N ILE A 262 3.01 -4.33 -11.20
CA ILE A 262 1.82 -4.38 -12.05
C ILE A 262 0.72 -3.56 -11.37
N ASN A 263 0.11 -2.63 -12.10
CA ASN A 263 -1.11 -1.96 -11.66
C ASN A 263 -2.32 -2.58 -12.37
N ILE A 264 -3.33 -2.96 -11.61
CA ILE A 264 -4.57 -3.50 -12.17
C ILE A 264 -5.50 -2.35 -12.57
N SER A 265 -5.73 -2.20 -13.87
CA SER A 265 -6.38 -1.03 -14.46
C SER A 265 -7.88 -0.95 -14.17
N ASP A 266 -8.55 -2.09 -13.97
CA ASP A 266 -9.99 -2.22 -13.70
C ASP A 266 -10.30 -2.50 -12.22
N ALA A 267 -9.30 -2.46 -11.34
CA ALA A 267 -9.42 -2.58 -9.88
C ALA A 267 -8.97 -1.29 -9.17
N THR A 268 -9.41 -0.14 -9.69
CA THR A 268 -9.04 1.19 -9.20
C THR A 268 -10.10 2.24 -9.50
N THR A 269 -10.14 3.28 -8.66
CA THR A 269 -10.97 4.47 -8.86
C THR A 269 -10.07 5.68 -9.10
N PRO A 270 -10.23 6.42 -10.20
CA PRO A 270 -9.48 7.65 -10.45
C PRO A 270 -10.12 8.87 -9.79
N LEU A 271 -9.28 9.88 -9.52
CA LEU A 271 -9.73 11.19 -9.07
C LEU A 271 -9.67 12.17 -10.24
N TYR A 272 -10.81 12.76 -10.59
CA TYR A 272 -10.90 13.75 -11.66
C TYR A 272 -11.90 14.84 -11.28
N GLY A 273 -11.81 15.99 -11.93
CA GLY A 273 -12.69 17.13 -11.69
C GLY A 273 -12.01 18.49 -11.79
N ILE A 274 -12.84 19.52 -11.97
CA ILE A 274 -12.42 20.92 -12.07
C ILE A 274 -11.70 21.31 -10.76
N GLY A 275 -10.39 21.50 -10.83
CA GLY A 275 -9.50 21.81 -9.69
C GLY A 275 -8.36 20.80 -9.50
N LEU A 276 -8.49 19.58 -10.05
CA LEU A 276 -7.48 18.53 -9.98
C LEU A 276 -6.60 18.43 -11.24
N GLY A 277 -6.92 19.23 -12.26
CA GLY A 277 -6.17 19.27 -13.53
C GLY A 277 -6.61 18.25 -14.57
N TYR A 278 -7.60 17.39 -14.26
CA TYR A 278 -8.21 16.44 -15.20
C TYR A 278 -9.71 16.70 -15.30
N GLU A 279 -10.24 16.89 -16.51
CA GLU A 279 -11.67 17.15 -16.70
C GLU A 279 -12.47 15.85 -16.74
N THR A 280 -11.82 14.74 -17.14
CA THR A 280 -12.46 13.43 -17.27
C THR A 280 -11.69 12.32 -16.56
N GLU A 281 -12.40 11.23 -16.27
CA GLU A 281 -11.82 9.97 -15.78
C GLU A 281 -10.71 9.45 -16.71
N SER A 282 -10.96 9.44 -18.03
CA SER A 282 -10.00 8.95 -19.02
C SER A 282 -8.69 9.74 -18.99
N GLU A 283 -8.77 11.08 -18.90
CA GLU A 283 -7.58 11.93 -18.84
C GLU A 283 -6.74 11.64 -17.59
N SER A 284 -7.39 11.46 -16.43
CA SER A 284 -6.69 11.10 -15.19
C SER A 284 -6.01 9.74 -15.33
N ARG A 285 -6.70 8.73 -15.84
CA ARG A 285 -6.17 7.38 -16.05
C ARG A 285 -4.97 7.40 -17.00
N ASP A 286 -5.13 8.03 -18.17
CA ASP A 286 -4.09 8.12 -19.20
C ASP A 286 -2.82 8.81 -18.66
N ALA A 287 -2.97 9.87 -17.86
CA ALA A 287 -1.85 10.56 -17.25
C ALA A 287 -1.11 9.68 -16.23
N CYS A 288 -1.85 8.98 -15.35
CA CYS A 288 -1.27 8.10 -14.35
C CYS A 288 -0.57 6.90 -15.00
N GLU A 289 -1.23 6.26 -15.97
CA GLU A 289 -0.69 5.13 -16.72
C GLU A 289 0.60 5.50 -17.45
N LYS A 290 0.62 6.66 -18.10
CA LYS A 290 1.83 7.14 -18.78
C LYS A 290 3.00 7.31 -17.82
N VAL A 291 2.80 7.98 -16.68
CA VAL A 291 3.86 8.19 -15.67
C VAL A 291 4.40 6.86 -15.17
N CYS A 292 3.51 5.92 -14.84
CA CYS A 292 3.90 4.60 -14.35
C CYS A 292 4.66 3.78 -15.41
N LYS A 293 4.18 3.74 -16.66
CA LYS A 293 4.85 3.02 -17.75
C LYS A 293 6.24 3.60 -18.06
N ASP A 294 6.40 4.91 -17.98
CA ASP A 294 7.70 5.59 -18.19
C ASP A 294 8.77 5.13 -17.17
N ILE A 295 8.37 4.63 -16.00
CA ILE A 295 9.27 4.08 -14.97
C ILE A 295 9.27 2.54 -14.88
N GLY A 296 8.63 1.88 -15.84
CA GLY A 296 8.63 0.41 -15.96
C GLY A 296 7.60 -0.30 -15.09
N ILE A 297 6.51 0.37 -14.71
CA ILE A 297 5.34 -0.27 -14.09
C ILE A 297 4.39 -0.74 -15.19
N GLU A 298 3.98 -2.00 -15.12
CA GLU A 298 3.05 -2.63 -16.04
C GLU A 298 1.60 -2.27 -15.70
N TYR A 299 0.73 -2.26 -16.71
CA TYR A 299 -0.72 -2.12 -16.53
C TYR A 299 -1.40 -3.33 -17.16
N MET A 300 -2.26 -3.98 -16.39
CA MET A 300 -3.04 -5.14 -16.83
C MET A 300 -4.48 -4.98 -16.35
N THR A 301 -5.42 -5.48 -17.14
CA THR A 301 -6.76 -5.81 -16.64
C THR A 301 -6.69 -6.99 -15.68
N THR A 302 -7.72 -7.16 -14.86
CA THR A 302 -7.82 -8.33 -13.97
C THR A 302 -7.81 -9.61 -14.78
N GLN A 303 -8.50 -9.66 -15.92
CA GLN A 303 -8.52 -10.85 -16.78
C GLN A 303 -7.14 -11.20 -17.34
N GLU A 304 -6.38 -10.21 -17.82
CA GLU A 304 -5.01 -10.45 -18.32
C GLU A 304 -4.10 -11.00 -17.21
N PHE A 305 -4.21 -10.45 -15.99
CA PHE A 305 -3.49 -10.95 -14.84
C PHE A 305 -3.87 -12.41 -14.51
N LEU A 306 -5.17 -12.72 -14.46
CA LEU A 306 -5.65 -14.08 -14.20
C LEU A 306 -5.20 -15.07 -15.28
N ASP A 307 -5.23 -14.68 -16.56
CA ASP A 307 -4.79 -15.52 -17.68
C ASP A 307 -3.28 -15.84 -17.58
N GLU A 308 -2.47 -14.93 -17.05
CA GLU A 308 -1.02 -15.12 -16.90
C GLU A 308 -0.64 -15.96 -15.67
N PHE A 309 -1.36 -15.83 -14.56
CA PHE A 309 -0.92 -16.35 -13.25
C PHE A 309 -1.75 -17.49 -12.65
N LYS A 310 -2.85 -17.91 -13.27
CA LYS A 310 -3.75 -18.96 -12.73
C LYS A 310 -3.32 -20.41 -13.03
N GLU A 311 -2.12 -20.63 -13.59
CA GLU A 311 -1.56 -21.97 -13.90
C GLU A 311 -0.93 -22.67 -12.68
#